data_AF-A0A6X7NYF1-F1
#
_entry.id   AF-A0A6X7NYF1-F1
#
_cell.length_a   1.000
_cell.length_b   1.000
_cell.length_c   1.000
_cell.angle_alpha   90.00
_cell.angle_beta   90.00
_cell.angle_gamma   90.00
#
_symmetry.space_group_name_H-M   'P 1'
#
loop_
_entity.id
_entity.type
_entity.pdbx_description
1 polymer ?
#
loop_
_entity_poly.entity_id
_entity_poly.type
_entity_poly.pdbx_seq_one_letter_code
_entity_poly.pdbx_strand_id
1 'polypeptide(L)'
;EIYMENISKQESMPEEKRDYHLLQLLKKELSDIQEGNDSLIKSYLLDKGYGWFDFYRNMAMLKAGQLFLEADKVGCYDLSTNSGCIYLDADMIITEKLGGIYIPDGIAVHVERIDGRASMENGIIAVDRNNHPALLAGLEIMHTKFDADP
;
A
#
# COMPACT_ATOMS: atom_id res chain seq x y z
N GLU A 1 -2.66 17.99 2.70
CA GLU A 1 -1.20 18.22 2.90
C GLU A 1 -0.36 17.82 1.67
N ILE A 2 -0.48 16.57 1.20
CA ILE A 2 0.23 16.02 0.02
C ILE A 2 0.34 17.00 -1.16
N TYR A 3 -0.80 17.58 -1.60
CA TYR A 3 -0.81 18.52 -2.72
C TYR A 3 0.01 19.79 -2.46
N MET A 4 -0.10 20.38 -1.27
CA MET A 4 0.61 21.61 -0.90
C MET A 4 2.12 21.39 -0.84
N GLU A 5 2.56 20.25 -0.31
CA GLU A 5 3.99 19.89 -0.28
C GLU A 5 4.54 19.68 -1.69
N ASN A 6 3.79 19.02 -2.58
CA ASN A 6 4.18 18.85 -3.98
C ASN A 6 4.19 20.18 -4.76
N ILE A 7 3.23 21.07 -4.50
CA ILE A 7 3.22 22.43 -5.06
C ILE A 7 4.45 23.20 -4.60
N SER A 8 4.74 23.20 -3.29
CA SER A 8 5.92 23.87 -2.74
C SER A 8 7.22 23.31 -3.32
N LYS A 9 7.31 21.98 -3.48
CA LYS A 9 8.46 21.32 -4.12
C LYS A 9 8.63 21.77 -5.57
N GLN A 10 7.56 21.80 -6.36
CA GLN A 10 7.58 22.31 -7.74
C GLN A 10 7.98 23.78 -7.80
N GLU A 11 7.42 24.63 -6.94
CA GLU A 11 7.68 26.07 -6.94
C GLU A 11 9.09 26.42 -6.45
N SER A 12 9.70 25.59 -5.59
CA SER A 12 11.09 25.74 -5.15
C SER A 12 12.13 25.51 -6.26
N MET A 13 11.76 24.80 -7.34
CA MET A 13 12.65 24.53 -8.45
C MET A 13 12.74 25.74 -9.41
N PRO A 14 13.87 25.91 -10.12
CA PRO A 14 13.96 26.88 -11.21
C PRO A 14 12.87 26.65 -12.25
N GLU A 15 12.36 27.73 -12.83
CA GLU A 15 11.21 27.74 -13.75
C GLU A 15 11.35 26.74 -14.91
N GLU A 16 12.56 26.57 -15.45
CA GLU A 16 12.89 25.63 -16.53
C GLU A 16 12.85 24.15 -16.12
N LYS A 17 12.90 23.85 -14.82
CA LYS A 17 12.92 22.48 -14.27
C LYS A 17 11.57 22.06 -13.68
N ARG A 18 10.57 22.93 -13.70
CA ARG A 18 9.25 22.64 -13.16
C ARG A 18 8.49 21.75 -14.12
N ASP A 19 7.75 20.80 -13.56
CA ASP A 19 6.72 20.11 -14.30
C ASP A 19 5.43 20.95 -14.25
N TYR A 20 5.22 21.74 -15.30
CA TYR A 20 4.06 22.63 -15.40
C TYR A 20 2.74 21.90 -15.46
N HIS A 21 2.70 20.75 -16.13
CA HIS A 21 1.49 19.97 -16.24
C HIS A 21 1.08 19.43 -14.88
N LEU A 22 2.04 18.82 -14.17
CA LEU A 22 1.84 18.37 -12.80
C LEU A 22 1.42 19.52 -11.87
N LEU A 23 2.07 20.69 -11.96
CA LEU A 23 1.72 21.84 -11.11
C LEU A 23 0.29 22.35 -11.34
N GLN A 24 -0.19 22.33 -12.59
CA GLN A 24 -1.59 22.66 -12.92
C GLN A 24 -2.55 21.63 -12.34
N LEU A 25 -2.26 20.34 -12.49
CA LEU A 25 -3.06 19.25 -11.91
C LEU A 25 -3.13 19.35 -10.39
N LEU A 26 -1.99 19.55 -9.71
CA LEU A 26 -1.94 19.69 -8.25
C LEU A 26 -2.82 20.84 -7.75
N LYS A 27 -2.77 22.00 -8.41
CA LYS A 27 -3.59 23.18 -8.02
C LYS A 27 -5.07 22.94 -8.27
N LYS A 28 -5.41 22.26 -9.37
CA LYS A 28 -6.79 21.90 -9.73
C LYS A 28 -7.36 20.88 -8.75
N GLU A 29 -6.65 19.77 -8.51
CA GLU A 29 -7.10 18.72 -7.60
C GLU A 29 -7.27 19.26 -6.18
N LEU A 30 -6.33 20.09 -5.71
CA LEU A 30 -6.44 20.75 -4.42
C LEU A 30 -7.69 21.65 -4.30
N SER A 31 -8.07 22.37 -5.37
CA SER A 31 -9.29 23.19 -5.36
C SER A 31 -10.57 22.38 -5.44
N ASP A 32 -10.50 21.18 -6.03
CA ASP A 32 -11.65 20.32 -6.30
C ASP A 32 -11.93 19.34 -5.13
N ILE A 33 -11.09 19.29 -4.09
CA ILE A 33 -11.32 18.45 -2.90
C ILE A 33 -12.64 18.86 -2.24
N GLN A 34 -13.56 17.89 -2.17
CA GLN A 34 -14.85 18.08 -1.51
C GLN A 34 -14.70 18.16 0.01
N GLU A 35 -15.48 19.04 0.63
CA GLU A 35 -15.51 19.21 2.08
C GLU A 35 -15.81 17.87 2.79
N GLY A 36 -14.96 17.49 3.74
CA GLY A 36 -15.05 16.22 4.48
C GLY A 36 -14.34 15.02 3.84
N ASN A 37 -13.83 15.14 2.60
CA ASN A 37 -13.13 14.07 1.88
C ASN A 37 -11.61 14.28 1.77
N ASP A 38 -11.04 15.24 2.49
CA ASP A 38 -9.58 15.47 2.57
C ASP A 38 -8.89 14.40 3.42
N SER A 39 -8.76 13.18 2.87
CA SER A 39 -8.04 12.07 3.48
C SER A 39 -7.70 11.03 2.42
N LEU A 40 -6.44 10.59 2.39
CA LEU A 40 -5.99 9.52 1.49
C LEU A 40 -6.79 8.22 1.68
N ILE A 41 -7.09 7.86 2.92
CA ILE A 41 -7.89 6.66 3.20
C ILE A 41 -9.30 6.81 2.63
N LYS A 42 -9.91 8.00 2.75
CA LYS A 42 -11.25 8.25 2.21
C LYS A 42 -11.27 8.31 0.69
N SER A 43 -10.22 8.80 0.04
CA SER A 43 -10.17 8.83 -1.43
C SER A 43 -10.21 7.42 -2.02
N TYR A 44 -9.49 6.47 -1.43
CA TYR A 44 -9.52 5.07 -1.89
C TYR A 44 -10.79 4.30 -1.49
N LEU A 45 -11.61 4.80 -0.55
CA LEU A 45 -12.95 4.25 -0.29
C LEU A 45 -13.96 4.58 -1.40
N LEU A 46 -13.74 5.70 -2.10
CA LEU A 46 -14.62 6.15 -3.18
C LEU A 46 -14.21 5.56 -4.52
N ASP A 47 -13.02 4.96 -4.60
CA ASP A 47 -12.56 4.21 -5.76
C ASP A 47 -13.41 2.94 -5.94
N LYS A 48 -13.78 2.66 -7.20
CA LYS A 48 -14.53 1.46 -7.61
C LYS A 48 -13.67 0.46 -8.39
N GLY A 49 -12.41 0.79 -8.61
CA GLY A 49 -11.43 -0.03 -9.32
C GLY A 49 -10.58 -0.87 -8.38
N TYR A 50 -9.41 -1.27 -8.89
CA TYR A 50 -8.46 -2.10 -8.17
C TYR A 50 -7.79 -1.36 -7.01
N GLY A 51 -7.62 -0.04 -7.13
CA GLY A 51 -6.99 0.81 -6.12
C GLY A 51 -7.68 0.73 -4.77
N TRP A 52 -8.99 0.50 -4.72
CA TRP A 52 -9.71 0.28 -3.46
C TRP A 52 -9.15 -0.93 -2.70
N PHE A 53 -9.11 -2.12 -3.31
CA PHE A 53 -8.67 -3.31 -2.60
C PHE A 53 -7.15 -3.37 -2.43
N ASP A 54 -6.37 -2.78 -3.34
CA ASP A 54 -4.90 -2.72 -3.24
C ASP A 54 -4.46 -1.84 -2.08
N PHE A 55 -5.07 -0.66 -1.94
CA PHE A 55 -4.79 0.23 -0.83
C PHE A 55 -5.12 -0.45 0.50
N TYR A 56 -6.32 -1.05 0.61
CA TYR A 56 -6.74 -1.71 1.85
C TYR A 56 -5.96 -3.00 2.13
N ARG A 57 -5.48 -3.72 1.12
CA ARG A 57 -4.56 -4.86 1.26
C ARG A 57 -3.27 -4.41 1.93
N ASN A 58 -2.65 -3.33 1.47
CA ASN A 58 -1.43 -2.80 2.08
C ASN A 58 -1.65 -2.36 3.53
N MET A 59 -2.75 -1.67 3.82
CA MET A 59 -3.10 -1.26 5.18
C MET A 59 -3.38 -2.46 6.11
N ALA A 60 -4.03 -3.50 5.60
CA ALA A 60 -4.25 -4.75 6.32
C ALA A 60 -2.93 -5.48 6.60
N MET A 61 -2.00 -5.50 5.64
CA MET A 61 -0.68 -6.10 5.80
C MET A 61 0.24 -5.30 6.73
N LEU A 62 0.09 -3.98 6.79
CA LEU A 62 0.73 -3.17 7.82
C LEU A 62 0.24 -3.52 9.23
N LYS A 63 -1.06 -3.86 9.40
CA LYS A 63 -1.56 -4.38 10.67
C LYS A 63 -1.16 -5.83 10.92
N ALA A 64 -1.08 -6.66 9.89
CA ALA A 64 -0.76 -8.08 9.96
C ALA A 64 -1.54 -8.80 11.07
N GLY A 65 -0.88 -9.55 11.96
CA GLY A 65 -1.52 -10.26 13.07
C GLY A 65 -2.32 -9.34 14.01
N GLN A 66 -1.95 -8.07 14.15
CA GLN A 66 -2.69 -7.09 14.96
C GLN A 66 -4.10 -6.86 14.43
N LEU A 67 -4.34 -7.02 13.12
CA LEU A 67 -5.66 -6.87 12.53
C LEU A 67 -6.67 -7.87 13.13
N PHE A 68 -6.22 -9.09 13.42
CA PHE A 68 -7.05 -10.14 13.99
C PHE A 68 -7.38 -9.85 15.46
N LEU A 69 -6.41 -9.32 16.21
CA LEU A 69 -6.58 -8.94 17.61
C LEU A 69 -7.52 -7.73 17.75
N GLU A 70 -7.36 -6.71 16.91
CA GLU A 70 -8.23 -5.53 16.91
C GLU A 70 -9.67 -5.85 16.50
N ALA A 71 -9.85 -6.82 15.63
CA ALA A 71 -11.17 -7.31 15.23
C ALA A 71 -11.81 -8.27 16.25
N ASP A 72 -11.16 -8.49 17.39
CA ASP A 72 -11.60 -9.37 18.48
C ASP A 72 -12.00 -10.77 17.99
N LYS A 73 -11.17 -11.35 17.12
CA LYS A 73 -11.45 -12.67 16.55
C LYS A 73 -11.22 -13.77 17.59
N VAL A 74 -12.22 -14.62 17.75
CA VAL A 74 -12.12 -15.85 18.56
C VAL A 74 -11.22 -16.89 17.87
N GLY A 75 -10.51 -17.70 18.66
CA GLY A 75 -9.67 -18.79 18.14
C GLY A 75 -8.23 -18.39 17.76
N CYS A 76 -7.86 -17.12 17.92
CA CYS A 76 -6.52 -16.58 17.60
C CYS A 76 -5.53 -16.67 18.77
N TYR A 77 -5.52 -17.78 19.52
CA TYR A 77 -4.74 -17.91 20.77
C TYR A 77 -3.22 -17.81 20.61
N ASP A 78 -2.72 -18.16 19.42
CA ASP A 78 -1.29 -18.18 19.11
C ASP A 78 -0.79 -16.87 18.45
N LEU A 79 -1.69 -15.91 18.18
CA LEU A 79 -1.30 -14.61 17.63
C LEU A 79 -0.79 -13.68 18.72
N SER A 80 0.28 -12.97 18.40
CA SER A 80 0.86 -11.91 19.23
C SER A 80 0.71 -10.56 18.54
N THR A 81 0.99 -9.47 19.27
CA THR A 81 0.90 -8.10 18.74
C THR A 81 1.84 -7.84 17.56
N ASN A 82 2.94 -8.60 17.45
CA ASN A 82 3.94 -8.43 16.41
C ASN A 82 3.92 -9.55 15.36
N SER A 83 2.89 -10.41 15.39
CA SER A 83 2.77 -11.51 14.44
C SER A 83 2.63 -10.99 13.00
N GLY A 84 3.35 -11.61 12.07
CA GLY A 84 3.25 -11.38 10.64
C GLY A 84 1.94 -11.84 10.01
N CYS A 85 1.90 -11.83 8.68
CA CYS A 85 0.76 -12.26 7.88
C CYS A 85 1.22 -12.75 6.51
N ILE A 86 0.49 -13.72 5.94
CA ILE A 86 0.64 -14.16 4.56
C ILE A 86 -0.68 -13.88 3.86
N TYR A 87 -0.69 -12.86 3.01
CA TYR A 87 -1.78 -12.58 2.09
C TYR A 87 -1.62 -13.42 0.83
N LEU A 88 -2.72 -13.94 0.32
CA LEU A 88 -2.83 -14.71 -0.91
C LEU A 88 -4.09 -14.25 -1.66
N ASP A 89 -3.97 -14.01 -2.96
CA ASP A 89 -5.14 -13.89 -3.83
C ASP A 89 -5.95 -15.19 -3.79
N ALA A 90 -7.27 -15.07 -4.02
CA ALA A 90 -8.20 -16.17 -3.82
C ALA A 90 -8.02 -17.33 -4.81
N ASP A 91 -7.30 -17.11 -5.91
CA ASP A 91 -6.94 -18.09 -6.92
C ASP A 91 -5.64 -18.84 -6.61
N MET A 92 -4.92 -18.48 -5.54
CA MET A 92 -3.74 -19.20 -5.06
C MET A 92 -4.15 -20.51 -4.38
N ILE A 93 -4.03 -21.63 -5.10
CA ILE A 93 -4.44 -22.97 -4.62
C ILE A 93 -3.39 -23.56 -3.67
N ILE A 94 -3.77 -23.71 -2.39
CA ILE A 94 -2.95 -24.43 -1.40
C ILE A 94 -3.22 -25.93 -1.51
N THR A 95 -2.20 -26.70 -1.87
CA THR A 95 -2.31 -28.16 -2.07
C THR A 95 -1.97 -28.96 -0.80
N GLU A 96 -1.01 -28.48 -0.01
CA GLU A 96 -0.58 -29.06 1.27
C GLU A 96 -0.18 -27.96 2.27
N LYS A 97 0.15 -28.33 3.50
CA LYS A 97 0.60 -27.38 4.52
C LYS A 97 1.87 -26.66 4.07
N LEU A 98 1.90 -25.33 4.20
CA LEU A 98 3.08 -24.51 3.86
C LEU A 98 4.26 -24.73 4.82
N GLY A 99 3.97 -25.05 6.10
CA GLY A 99 4.99 -25.10 7.15
C GLY A 99 5.54 -23.69 7.50
N GLY A 100 6.70 -23.65 8.15
CA GLY A 100 7.44 -22.41 8.37
C GLY A 100 8.22 -22.02 7.11
N ILE A 101 8.18 -20.74 6.74
CA ILE A 101 8.81 -20.21 5.53
C ILE A 101 9.95 -19.27 5.93
N TYR A 102 11.05 -19.29 5.18
CA TYR A 102 12.14 -18.33 5.32
C TYR A 102 12.05 -17.29 4.21
N ILE A 103 11.85 -16.03 4.58
CA ILE A 103 11.74 -14.89 3.65
C ILE A 103 12.81 -13.84 4.00
N PRO A 104 13.48 -13.23 3.00
CA PRO A 104 14.57 -12.30 3.22
C PRO A 104 14.08 -11.03 3.94
N ASP A 105 14.78 -10.61 4.99
CA ASP A 105 14.44 -9.48 5.87
C ASP A 105 13.02 -9.51 6.49
N GLY A 106 12.32 -10.65 6.36
CA GLY A 106 10.94 -10.76 6.81
C GLY A 106 9.90 -10.33 5.77
N ILE A 107 10.24 -10.18 4.48
CA ILE A 107 9.27 -9.90 3.41
C ILE A 107 9.55 -10.67 2.11
N ALA A 108 8.48 -11.16 1.48
CA ALA A 108 8.51 -11.67 0.11
C ALA A 108 7.18 -11.40 -0.61
N VAL A 109 7.23 -11.27 -1.94
CA VAL A 109 6.06 -11.01 -2.78
C VAL A 109 5.98 -11.99 -3.95
N HIS A 110 4.82 -12.06 -4.59
CA HIS A 110 4.64 -12.83 -5.82
C HIS A 110 5.52 -12.27 -6.95
N VAL A 111 5.99 -13.16 -7.82
CA VAL A 111 6.69 -12.78 -9.06
C VAL A 111 6.01 -13.50 -10.20
N GLU A 112 5.24 -12.75 -10.99
CA GLU A 112 4.63 -13.28 -12.21
C GLU A 112 5.66 -13.29 -13.34
N ARG A 113 5.57 -14.30 -14.21
CA ARG A 113 6.47 -14.48 -15.35
C ARG A 113 5.68 -14.68 -16.64
N ILE A 114 5.74 -13.70 -17.53
CA ILE A 114 5.09 -13.73 -18.85
C ILE A 114 6.16 -13.46 -19.91
N ASP A 115 6.24 -14.32 -20.93
CA ASP A 115 7.13 -14.17 -22.09
C ASP A 115 8.61 -13.85 -21.74
N GLY A 116 9.12 -14.51 -20.70
CA GLY A 116 10.49 -14.33 -20.22
C GLY A 116 10.75 -13.05 -19.42
N ARG A 117 9.73 -12.22 -19.21
CA ARG A 117 9.77 -11.08 -18.29
C ARG A 117 9.30 -11.51 -16.91
N ALA A 118 9.81 -10.82 -15.89
CA ALA A 118 9.38 -11.00 -14.51
C ALA A 118 8.88 -9.66 -13.97
N SER A 119 7.75 -9.69 -13.27
CA SER A 119 7.14 -8.55 -12.59
C SER A 119 6.90 -8.89 -11.12
N MET A 120 7.08 -7.90 -10.25
CA MET A 120 6.67 -8.05 -8.85
C MET A 120 5.16 -7.81 -8.78
N GLU A 121 4.44 -8.75 -8.19
CA GLU A 121 2.98 -8.70 -8.10
C GLU A 121 2.54 -8.78 -6.64
N ASN A 122 1.39 -8.17 -6.33
CA ASN A 122 0.84 -8.08 -4.99
C ASN A 122 -0.10 -9.26 -4.64
N GLY A 123 -0.26 -10.24 -5.53
CA GLY A 123 -1.12 -11.41 -5.32
C GLY A 123 -0.64 -12.38 -4.23
N ILE A 124 0.63 -12.28 -3.81
CA ILE A 124 1.14 -12.87 -2.56
C ILE A 124 1.97 -11.81 -1.88
N ILE A 125 1.70 -11.56 -0.60
CA ILE A 125 2.53 -10.72 0.26
C ILE A 125 2.72 -11.46 1.58
N ALA A 126 3.95 -11.85 1.89
CA ALA A 126 4.30 -12.44 3.17
C ALA A 126 5.16 -11.46 3.97
N VAL A 127 4.76 -11.18 5.21
CA VAL A 127 5.53 -10.39 6.17
C VAL A 127 5.67 -11.16 7.48
N ASP A 128 6.83 -11.07 8.13
CA ASP A 128 7.09 -11.72 9.42
C ASP A 128 6.58 -10.94 10.64
N ARG A 129 6.31 -9.64 10.46
CA ARG A 129 5.86 -8.70 11.48
C ARG A 129 4.91 -7.64 10.94
N ASN A 130 4.08 -7.09 11.83
CA ASN A 130 3.31 -5.88 11.54
C ASN A 130 4.25 -4.68 11.30
N ASN A 131 3.76 -3.65 10.62
CA ASN A 131 4.49 -2.44 10.26
C ASN A 131 5.86 -2.73 9.61
N HIS A 132 5.90 -3.74 8.72
CA HIS A 132 7.14 -4.12 8.05
C HIS A 132 7.75 -2.91 7.31
N PRO A 133 9.05 -2.61 7.46
CA PRO A 133 9.67 -1.39 6.94
C PRO A 133 9.47 -1.16 5.43
N ALA A 134 9.45 -2.24 4.63
CA ALA A 134 9.19 -2.14 3.20
C ALA A 134 7.78 -1.62 2.88
N LEU A 135 6.75 -2.04 3.63
CA LEU A 135 5.38 -1.55 3.47
C LEU A 135 5.23 -0.12 4.00
N LEU A 136 5.95 0.23 5.08
CA LEU A 136 6.01 1.61 5.56
C LEU A 136 6.66 2.54 4.53
N ALA A 137 7.71 2.09 3.84
CA ALA A 137 8.31 2.86 2.75
C ALA A 137 7.34 3.05 1.56
N GLY A 138 6.53 2.03 1.25
CA GLY A 138 5.43 2.16 0.28
C GLY A 138 4.38 3.19 0.73
N LEU A 139 3.95 3.13 1.99
CA LEU A 139 3.02 4.11 2.55
C LEU A 139 3.58 5.54 2.56
N GLU A 140 4.88 5.70 2.83
CA GLU A 140 5.56 6.99 2.76
C GLU A 140 5.54 7.56 1.32
N ILE A 141 5.72 6.70 0.30
CA ILE A 141 5.56 7.10 -1.10
C ILE A 141 4.12 7.56 -1.35
N MET A 142 3.12 6.82 -0.86
CA MET A 142 1.70 7.20 -0.99
C MET A 142 1.37 8.52 -0.31
N HIS A 143 2.04 8.85 0.81
CA HIS A 143 1.90 10.12 1.51
C HIS A 143 2.66 11.28 0.82
N THR A 144 3.62 10.98 -0.04
CA THR A 144 4.49 12.00 -0.64
C THR A 144 4.18 12.26 -2.11
N LYS A 145 3.88 11.23 -2.90
CA LYS A 145 3.77 11.31 -4.36
C LYS A 145 2.31 11.56 -4.76
N PHE A 146 2.09 12.58 -5.58
CA PHE A 146 0.82 12.78 -6.26
C PHE A 146 0.54 11.62 -7.23
N ASP A 147 -0.69 11.12 -7.23
CA ASP A 147 -1.13 10.03 -8.10
C ASP A 147 -0.25 8.77 -7.93
N ALA A 148 0.02 8.41 -6.68
CA ALA A 148 0.69 7.17 -6.33
C ALA A 148 -0.29 6.00 -6.42
N ASP A 149 0.15 4.89 -7.03
CA ASP A 149 -0.62 3.66 -7.13
C ASP A 149 -0.31 2.78 -5.90
N PRO A 150 -1.32 2.23 -5.22
CA PRO A 150 -1.16 1.43 -4.01
C PRO A 150 -0.41 0.11 -4.24
#